data_AF-A0A9E6E763-F1
#
_entry.id   AF-A0A9E6E763-F1
#
_cell.length_a   1.000
_cell.length_b   1.000
_cell.length_c   1.000
_cell.angle_alpha   90.00
_cell.angle_beta   90.00
_cell.angle_gamma   90.00
#
_symmetry.space_group_name_H-M   'P 1'
#
loop_
_entity.id
_entity.type
_entity.pdbx_description
1 polymer ?
#
loop_
_entity_poly.entity_id
_entity_poly.type
_entity_poly.pdbx_seq_one_letter_code
_entity_poly.pdbx_strand_id
1 'polypeptide(L)'
;MSLLSVPFVGTGADTALHVVATVVLVATVGAALFGFWKFHELPINKAHSKDHHQIGLITALTWIGFIWHWVWVVAVILAFVDMEKAIVNLRDTWRHAPNQKDQQEEL
;
A
#
# COMPACT_ATOMS: atom_id res chain seq x y z
N MET A 1 -23.74 -0.22 25.84
CA MET A 1 -22.55 -1.11 25.88
C MET A 1 -22.49 -1.82 24.53
N SER A 2 -21.42 -1.61 23.76
CA SER A 2 -21.35 -2.07 22.37
C SER A 2 -21.15 -3.59 22.32
N LEU A 3 -22.02 -4.31 21.62
CA LEU A 3 -22.08 -5.78 21.56
C LEU A 3 -21.26 -6.40 20.41
N LEU A 4 -20.29 -5.67 19.85
CA LEU A 4 -19.43 -6.18 18.78
C LEU A 4 -17.98 -6.27 19.26
N SER A 5 -17.69 -7.26 20.11
CA SER A 5 -16.32 -7.67 20.38
C SER A 5 -15.77 -8.33 19.12
N VAL A 6 -14.81 -7.71 18.45
CA VAL A 6 -14.05 -8.35 17.37
C VAL A 6 -13.32 -9.55 17.97
N PRO A 7 -13.67 -10.79 17.57
CA PRO A 7 -12.99 -11.95 18.10
C PRO A 7 -11.51 -11.88 17.70
N PHE A 8 -10.63 -12.33 18.58
CA PHE A 8 -9.17 -12.45 18.39
C PHE A 8 -8.29 -11.23 18.68
N VAL A 9 -8.82 -10.03 18.93
CA VAL A 9 -7.99 -8.84 19.22
C VAL A 9 -7.06 -9.08 20.43
N GLY A 10 -5.77 -8.77 20.31
CA GLY A 10 -4.79 -8.94 21.39
C GLY A 10 -4.36 -10.40 21.68
N THR A 11 -4.78 -11.36 20.86
CA THR A 11 -4.37 -12.77 20.98
C THR A 11 -3.22 -13.11 20.03
N GLY A 12 -2.55 -14.26 20.22
CA GLY A 12 -1.51 -14.72 19.31
C GLY A 12 -1.99 -14.91 17.85
N ALA A 13 -3.30 -15.15 17.64
CA ALA A 13 -3.89 -15.24 16.32
C ALA A 13 -3.90 -13.86 15.61
N ASP A 14 -4.11 -12.78 16.35
CA ASP A 14 -4.08 -11.40 15.82
C ASP A 14 -2.67 -11.00 15.40
N THR A 15 -1.65 -11.34 16.20
CA THR A 15 -0.25 -11.14 15.81
C THR A 15 0.12 -11.93 14.56
N ALA A 16 -0.30 -13.20 14.48
CA ALA A 16 -0.05 -14.03 13.30
C ALA A 16 -0.72 -13.44 12.06
N LEU A 17 -1.97 -12.95 12.17
CA LEU A 17 -2.68 -12.33 11.06
C LEU A 17 -1.99 -11.06 10.56
N HIS A 18 -1.47 -10.23 11.46
CA HIS A 18 -0.72 -9.02 11.11
C HIS A 18 0.60 -9.34 10.38
N VAL A 19 1.32 -10.39 10.80
CA VAL A 19 2.54 -10.84 10.13
C VAL A 19 2.22 -11.32 8.71
N VAL A 20 1.18 -12.15 8.56
CA VAL A 20 0.73 -12.63 7.24
C VAL A 20 0.31 -11.45 6.37
N ALA A 21 -0.50 -10.52 6.89
CA ALA A 21 -0.93 -9.33 6.16
C ALA A 21 0.27 -8.48 5.69
N THR A 22 1.29 -8.32 6.54
CA THR A 22 2.52 -7.60 6.18
C THR A 22 3.27 -8.28 5.05
N VAL A 23 3.43 -9.61 5.11
CA VAL A 23 4.09 -10.39 4.06
C VAL A 23 3.32 -10.27 2.74
N VAL A 24 1.99 -10.42 2.78
CA VAL A 24 1.13 -10.29 1.59
C VAL A 24 1.21 -8.89 1.00
N LEU A 25 1.21 -7.84 1.83
CA LEU A 25 1.35 -6.46 1.38
C LEU A 25 2.67 -6.25 0.65
N VAL A 26 3.79 -6.61 1.28
CA VAL A 26 5.14 -6.46 0.70
C VAL A 26 5.27 -7.27 -0.59
N ALA A 27 4.75 -8.51 -0.61
CA ALA A 27 4.76 -9.35 -1.81
C ALA A 27 3.91 -8.74 -2.94
N THR A 28 2.75 -8.17 -2.62
CA THR A 28 1.86 -7.55 -3.62
C THR A 28 2.47 -6.29 -4.20
N VAL A 29 3.00 -5.40 -3.36
CA VAL A 29 3.70 -4.18 -3.81
C VAL A 29 4.95 -4.56 -4.60
N GLY A 30 5.73 -5.52 -4.13
CA GLY A 30 6.90 -6.03 -4.83
C GLY A 30 6.55 -6.65 -6.19
N ALA A 31 5.49 -7.44 -6.27
CA ALA A 31 4.99 -8.02 -7.52
C ALA A 31 4.44 -6.96 -8.47
N ALA A 32 3.79 -5.91 -7.97
CA ALA A 32 3.34 -4.79 -8.79
C ALA A 32 4.53 -3.99 -9.36
N LEU A 33 5.54 -3.69 -8.53
CA LEU A 33 6.76 -3.00 -8.97
C LEU A 33 7.57 -3.86 -9.95
N PHE A 34 7.77 -5.14 -9.65
CA PHE A 34 8.47 -6.08 -10.53
C PHE A 34 7.70 -6.33 -11.81
N GLY A 35 6.38 -6.52 -11.73
CA GLY A 35 5.50 -6.67 -12.89
C GLY A 35 5.52 -5.43 -13.76
N PHE A 36 5.46 -4.24 -13.16
CA PHE A 36 5.60 -2.97 -13.86
C PHE A 36 6.96 -2.86 -14.55
N TRP A 37 8.04 -3.15 -13.83
CA TRP A 37 9.40 -3.14 -14.37
C TRP A 37 9.56 -4.14 -15.52
N LYS A 38 9.10 -5.39 -15.35
CA LYS A 38 9.21 -6.45 -16.36
C LYS A 38 8.33 -6.17 -17.58
N PHE A 39 7.13 -5.65 -17.39
CA PHE A 39 6.24 -5.23 -18.48
C PHE A 39 6.86 -4.10 -19.30
N HIS A 40 7.59 -3.19 -18.64
CA HIS A 40 8.35 -2.12 -19.30
C HIS A 40 9.70 -2.57 -19.89
N GLU A 41 10.29 -3.67 -19.43
CA GLU A 41 11.50 -4.27 -20.02
C GLU A 41 11.22 -5.13 -21.26
N LEU A 42 10.03 -5.72 -21.40
CA LEU A 42 9.64 -6.50 -22.57
C LEU A 42 9.86 -5.76 -23.91
N PRO A 43 9.57 -4.43 -24.01
CA PRO A 43 9.95 -3.61 -25.16
C PRO A 43 11.47 -3.54 -25.42
N ILE A 44 12.29 -3.51 -24.37
CA ILE A 44 13.76 -3.34 -24.46
C ILE A 44 14.44 -4.61 -24.97
N ASN A 45 13.99 -5.78 -24.50
CA ASN A 45 14.58 -7.05 -24.89
C ASN A 45 14.15 -7.49 -26.30
N LYS A 46 13.09 -6.87 -26.85
CA LYS A 46 12.63 -7.08 -28.23
C LYS A 46 13.30 -6.14 -29.25
N ALA A 47 14.12 -5.20 -28.79
CA ALA A 47 14.72 -4.14 -29.61
C ALA A 47 16.24 -4.25 -29.79
N HIS A 48 16.82 -5.40 -29.45
CA HIS A 48 18.24 -5.67 -29.73
C HIS A 48 18.50 -5.99 -31.22
N SER A 49 17.84 -5.30 -32.16
CA SER A 49 18.21 -5.50 -33.57
C SER A 49 18.15 -4.30 -34.49
N LYS A 50 17.59 -3.11 -34.14
CA LYS A 50 17.74 -1.84 -34.90
C LYS A 50 16.84 -0.73 -34.30
N ASP A 51 17.38 0.50 -34.21
CA ASP A 51 16.68 1.78 -33.94
C ASP A 51 16.13 2.05 -32.52
N HIS A 52 16.94 2.77 -31.73
CA HIS A 52 16.85 2.96 -30.27
C HIS A 52 15.93 4.12 -29.80
N HIS A 53 15.22 4.84 -30.68
CA HIS A 53 14.52 6.08 -30.29
C HIS A 53 13.02 5.88 -29.99
N GLN A 54 12.31 5.01 -30.71
CA GLN A 54 10.84 4.93 -30.59
C GLN A 54 10.36 4.27 -29.29
N ILE A 55 11.10 3.27 -28.80
CA ILE A 55 10.72 2.58 -27.57
C ILE A 55 11.02 3.44 -26.35
N GLY A 56 12.14 4.16 -26.37
CA GLY A 56 12.43 5.19 -25.36
C GLY A 56 11.36 6.28 -25.34
N LEU A 57 10.86 6.70 -26.51
CA LEU A 57 9.77 7.67 -26.63
C LEU A 57 8.46 7.16 -26.05
N ILE A 58 8.07 5.92 -26.35
CA ILE A 58 6.85 5.30 -25.81
C ILE A 58 6.96 5.15 -24.29
N THR A 59 8.08 4.64 -23.78
CA THR A 59 8.31 4.52 -22.34
C THR A 59 8.28 5.89 -21.65
N ALA A 60 8.96 6.90 -22.21
CA ALA A 60 8.93 8.26 -21.67
C ALA A 60 7.51 8.85 -21.68
N LEU A 61 6.74 8.63 -22.76
CA LEU A 61 5.36 9.09 -22.87
C LEU A 61 4.44 8.41 -21.84
N THR A 62 4.63 7.12 -21.57
CA THR A 62 3.91 6.40 -20.52
C THR A 62 4.28 6.90 -19.13
N TRP A 63 5.57 7.13 -18.85
CA TRP A 63 6.03 7.68 -17.58
C TRP A 63 5.51 9.09 -17.33
N ILE A 64 5.54 9.97 -18.33
CA ILE A 64 4.99 11.32 -18.25
C ILE A 64 3.46 11.26 -18.07
N GLY A 65 2.75 10.42 -18.83
CA GLY A 65 1.32 10.24 -18.69
C GLY A 65 0.92 9.73 -17.30
N PHE A 66 1.71 8.82 -16.71
CA PHE A 66 1.51 8.29 -15.37
C PHE A 66 1.81 9.34 -14.28
N ILE A 67 2.92 10.06 -14.37
CA ILE A 67 3.29 11.16 -13.46
C ILE A 67 2.33 12.36 -13.60
N TRP A 68 1.63 12.50 -14.72
CA TRP A 68 0.59 13.51 -14.88
C TRP A 68 -0.76 13.03 -14.33
N HIS A 69 -1.13 11.76 -14.55
CA HIS A 69 -2.42 11.20 -14.15
C HIS A 69 -2.43 10.53 -12.76
N TRP A 70 -1.32 10.45 -12.04
CA TRP A 70 -1.26 9.85 -10.70
C TRP A 70 -2.29 10.46 -9.73
N VAL A 71 -2.58 11.77 -9.85
CA VAL A 71 -3.61 12.45 -9.06
C VAL A 71 -5.00 11.85 -9.30
N TRP A 72 -5.31 11.42 -10.52
CA TRP A 72 -6.57 10.72 -10.82
C TRP A 72 -6.63 9.35 -10.16
N VAL A 73 -5.52 8.60 -10.16
CA VAL A 73 -5.43 7.32 -9.46
C VAL A 73 -5.63 7.51 -7.96
N VAL A 74 -5.01 8.53 -7.37
CA VAL A 74 -5.22 8.91 -5.97
C VAL A 74 -6.68 9.32 -5.73
N ALA A 75 -7.29 10.10 -6.62
CA ALA A 75 -8.69 10.52 -6.48
C ALA A 75 -9.66 9.33 -6.52
N VAL A 76 -9.42 8.33 -7.37
CA VAL A 76 -10.19 7.09 -7.40
C VAL A 76 -10.02 6.32 -6.09
N ILE A 77 -8.79 6.17 -5.60
CA ILE A 77 -8.53 5.53 -4.30
C ILE A 77 -9.28 6.28 -3.19
N LEU A 78 -9.21 7.62 -3.15
CA LEU A 78 -9.92 8.43 -2.15
C LEU A 78 -11.44 8.41 -2.31
N ALA A 79 -11.97 8.16 -3.49
CA ALA A 79 -13.42 8.01 -3.72
C ALA A 79 -13.94 6.66 -3.22
N PHE A 80 -13.12 5.61 -3.31
CA PHE A 80 -13.48 4.27 -2.84
C PHE A 80 -13.07 4.01 -1.38
N VAL A 81 -12.08 4.73 -0.87
CA VAL A 81 -11.70 4.71 0.54
C VAL A 81 -12.63 5.66 1.29
N ASP A 82 -13.43 5.10 2.19
CA ASP A 82 -14.24 5.87 3.13
C ASP A 82 -13.31 6.70 4.04
N MET A 83 -13.13 7.97 3.66
CA MET A 83 -12.14 8.85 4.26
C MET A 83 -12.43 9.13 5.73
N GLU A 84 -13.70 9.12 6.15
CA GLU A 84 -14.07 9.27 7.56
C GLU A 84 -13.57 8.09 8.39
N LYS A 85 -13.82 6.86 7.93
CA LYS A 85 -13.34 5.66 8.61
C LYS A 85 -11.83 5.53 8.58
N ALA A 86 -11.21 5.87 7.45
CA ALA A 86 -9.75 5.83 7.29
C ALA A 86 -9.04 6.83 8.21
N ILE A 87 -9.53 8.07 8.30
CA ILE A 87 -8.99 9.09 9.21
C ILE A 87 -9.19 8.71 10.67
N VAL A 88 -10.37 8.20 11.04
CA VAL A 88 -10.62 7.78 12.42
C VAL A 88 -9.66 6.66 12.79
N ASN A 89 -9.50 5.64 11.96
CA ASN A 89 -8.60 4.51 12.21
C ASN A 89 -7.12 4.94 12.26
N LEU A 90 -6.69 5.86 11.39
CA LEU A 90 -5.32 6.39 11.39
C LEU A 90 -5.03 7.22 12.64
N ARG A 91 -5.97 8.11 13.03
CA ARG A 91 -5.89 8.89 14.27
C ARG A 91 -5.86 7.99 15.48
N ASP A 92 -6.68 6.94 15.47
CA ASP A 92 -6.74 5.98 16.57
C ASP A 92 -5.41 5.23 16.69
N THR A 93 -4.86 4.75 15.57
CA THR A 93 -3.53 4.11 15.53
C THR A 93 -2.43 5.06 16.02
N TRP A 94 -2.50 6.35 15.68
CA TRP A 94 -1.51 7.34 16.12
C TRP A 94 -1.67 7.74 17.59
N ARG A 95 -2.91 7.86 18.10
CA ARG A 95 -3.18 8.16 19.51
C ARG A 95 -2.98 6.97 20.45
N HIS A 96 -2.94 5.74 19.92
CA HIS A 96 -2.62 4.53 20.67
C HIS A 96 -1.13 4.14 20.61
N ALA A 97 -0.24 5.04 20.18
CA ALA A 97 1.17 4.91 20.51
C ALA A 97 1.29 4.86 22.04
N PRO A 98 1.91 3.81 22.63
CA PRO A 98 1.77 3.52 24.05
C PRO A 98 2.50 4.59 24.85
N ASN A 99 1.74 5.49 25.50
CA ASN A 99 2.28 6.16 26.67
C ASN A 99 2.29 5.14 27.80
N GLN A 100 3.40 4.40 27.89
CA GLN A 100 3.77 3.61 29.03
C GLN A 100 3.98 4.56 30.22
N LYS A 101 2.91 4.80 30.99
CA LYS A 101 2.80 5.43 32.33
C LYS A 101 1.29 5.44 32.63
N ASP A 102 0.74 4.74 33.62
CA ASP A 102 1.28 4.43 34.93
C ASP A 102 0.82 3.06 35.42
N GLN A 103 1.81 2.29 35.86
CA GLN A 103 1.69 1.27 36.88
C GLN A 103 1.71 2.03 38.22
N GLN A 104 0.74 1.74 39.10
CA GLN A 104 0.59 2.11 40.54
C GLN A 104 -0.68 2.93 40.82
N GLU A 105 -1.37 2.56 41.92
CA GLU A 105 -2.72 2.97 42.40
C GLU A 105 -3.84 2.16 41.70
N GLU A 106 -4.48 1.16 42.29
CA GLU A 106 -4.89 0.89 43.69
C GLU A 106 -4.49 -0.57 44.05
N LEU A 107 -3.64 -0.86 45.04
CA LEU A 107 -3.96 -0.95 46.49
C LEU A 107 -5.30 -1.59 46.82
#